data_AF-A0A4Q7QNU3-F1
#
_entry.id   AF-A0A4Q7QNU3-F1
#
_cell.length_a   1.000
_cell.length_b   1.000
_cell.length_c   1.000
_cell.angle_alpha   90.00
_cell.angle_beta   90.00
_cell.angle_gamma   90.00
#
_symmetry.space_group_name_H-M   'P 1'
#
loop_
_entity.id
_entity.type
_entity.pdbx_description
1 polymer ?
#
loop_
_entity_poly.entity_id
_entity_poly.type
_entity_poly.pdbx_seq_one_letter_code
_entity_poly.pdbx_strand_id
1 'polypeptide(L)'
;MKKKTWVKLTVLFAAVILLFALNHFVFKLTPMSLRDWVLSFGMVAPIIYVLINVIRPFTLFPISVLSLAGGLAFGAVWGTVYTVFSATLGAVISFYLAKHLGARWLKKTTDAPSRIEKWQKQLKEKGFFYIFLLRIIPILNFDLISYVAGISRLKFRSYVFATMLGVLPGTLAYNLLGDSFIKGNGTAIAIAVCLVILAACIPILLKNKSLLSGQIQTQKEDNA
;
A
#
# COMPACT_ATOMS: atom_id res chain seq x y z
N MET A 1 12.01 -14.19 -23.68
CA MET A 1 12.03 -13.40 -22.43
C MET A 1 12.47 -14.32 -21.29
N LYS A 2 13.53 -13.92 -20.56
CA LYS A 2 14.68 -14.79 -20.25
C LYS A 2 14.57 -15.47 -18.88
N LYS A 3 14.91 -16.78 -18.78
CA LYS A 3 14.88 -17.69 -17.61
C LYS A 3 15.07 -17.05 -16.21
N LYS A 4 15.91 -16.01 -16.07
CA LYS A 4 16.10 -15.25 -14.83
C LYS A 4 14.83 -14.60 -14.25
N THR A 5 13.85 -14.22 -15.08
CA THR A 5 12.58 -13.65 -14.59
C THR A 5 11.70 -14.73 -13.96
N TRP A 6 11.68 -15.93 -14.53
CA TRP A 6 10.92 -17.07 -14.01
C TRP A 6 11.46 -17.54 -12.67
N VAL A 7 12.79 -17.62 -12.52
CA VAL A 7 13.43 -17.97 -11.24
C VAL A 7 13.07 -16.98 -10.12
N LYS A 8 13.04 -15.68 -10.42
CA LYS A 8 12.62 -14.65 -9.44
C LYS A 8 11.15 -14.78 -9.06
N LEU A 9 10.28 -15.08 -10.03
CA LEU A 9 8.85 -15.28 -9.79
C LEU A 9 8.60 -16.54 -8.96
N THR A 10 9.30 -17.64 -9.24
CA THR A 10 9.18 -18.87 -8.43
C THR A 10 9.71 -18.69 -7.01
N VAL A 11 10.81 -17.95 -6.82
CA VAL A 11 11.33 -17.66 -5.46
C VAL A 11 10.37 -16.76 -4.70
N LEU A 12 9.80 -15.73 -5.34
CA LEU A 12 8.78 -14.88 -4.74
C LEU A 12 7.54 -15.68 -4.35
N PHE A 13 7.07 -16.55 -5.25
CA PHE A 13 5.91 -17.40 -5.03
C PHE A 13 6.15 -18.40 -3.89
N ALA A 14 7.32 -19.04 -3.85
CA ALA A 14 7.73 -19.92 -2.76
C ALA A 14 7.84 -19.17 -1.42
N ALA A 15 8.36 -17.94 -1.41
CA ALA A 15 8.43 -17.10 -0.22
C ALA A 15 7.03 -16.72 0.28
N VAL A 16 6.09 -16.39 -0.62
CA VAL A 16 4.69 -16.11 -0.25
C VAL A 16 4.01 -17.36 0.32
N ILE A 17 4.22 -18.53 -0.30
CA ILE A 17 3.70 -19.81 0.20
C ILE A 17 4.30 -20.15 1.57
N LEU A 18 5.60 -19.95 1.75
CA LEU A 18 6.29 -20.21 3.01
C LEU A 18 5.78 -19.28 4.12
N LEU A 19 5.61 -17.99 3.84
CA LEU A 19 5.03 -17.03 4.78
C LEU A 19 3.59 -17.38 5.14
N PHE A 20 2.79 -17.82 4.16
CA PHE A 20 1.42 -18.29 4.39
C PHE A 20 1.39 -19.58 5.22
N ALA A 21 2.26 -20.54 4.92
CA ALA A 21 2.39 -21.79 5.67
C ALA A 21 2.88 -21.53 7.09
N LEU A 22 3.89 -20.68 7.29
CA LEU A 22 4.34 -20.25 8.61
C LEU A 22 3.21 -19.58 9.40
N ASN A 23 2.42 -18.71 8.77
CA ASN A 23 1.26 -18.13 9.44
C ASN A 23 0.22 -19.20 9.82
N HIS A 24 -0.12 -20.11 8.90
CA HIS A 24 -1.15 -21.11 9.12
C HIS A 24 -0.75 -22.16 10.18
N PHE A 25 0.50 -22.64 10.11
CA PHE A 25 0.99 -23.72 10.97
C PHE A 25 1.61 -23.24 12.28
N VAL A 26 2.23 -22.05 12.31
CA VAL A 26 2.99 -21.57 13.48
C VAL A 26 2.26 -20.44 14.20
N PHE A 27 1.92 -19.36 13.50
CA PHE A 27 1.52 -18.12 14.18
C PHE A 27 0.00 -17.93 14.35
N LYS A 28 -0.82 -18.59 13.53
CA LYS A 28 -2.30 -18.48 13.50
C LYS A 28 -2.79 -17.02 13.58
N LEU A 29 -2.10 -16.08 12.95
CA LEU A 29 -2.45 -14.66 13.04
C LEU A 29 -3.72 -14.40 12.22
N THR A 30 -4.79 -14.14 12.95
CA THR A 30 -6.07 -13.70 12.41
C THR A 30 -6.31 -12.25 12.84
N PRO A 31 -7.15 -11.48 12.12
CA PRO A 31 -7.57 -10.16 12.58
C PRO A 31 -8.15 -10.18 14.00
N MET A 32 -8.84 -11.27 14.37
CA MET A 32 -9.46 -11.44 15.69
C MET A 32 -8.41 -11.72 16.78
N SER A 33 -7.44 -12.62 16.53
CA SER A 33 -6.35 -12.86 17.49
C SER A 33 -5.47 -11.62 17.68
N LEU A 34 -5.23 -10.84 16.62
CA LEU A 34 -4.51 -9.57 16.70
C LEU A 34 -5.29 -8.54 17.52
N ARG A 35 -6.61 -8.44 17.31
CA ARG A 35 -7.49 -7.59 18.10
C ARG A 35 -7.40 -7.95 19.59
N ASP A 36 -7.55 -9.22 19.94
CA ASP A 36 -7.54 -9.65 21.34
C ASP A 36 -6.18 -9.41 22.00
N TRP A 37 -5.08 -9.67 21.28
CA TRP A 37 -3.72 -9.38 21.74
C TRP A 37 -3.46 -7.88 21.91
N VAL A 38 -3.93 -7.04 20.99
CA VAL A 38 -3.79 -5.58 21.14
C VAL A 38 -4.60 -5.09 22.34
N LEU A 39 -5.83 -5.56 22.50
CA LEU A 39 -6.71 -5.16 23.60
C LEU A 39 -6.23 -5.66 24.97
N SER A 40 -5.45 -6.75 25.04
CA SER A 40 -4.89 -7.22 26.32
C SER A 40 -3.93 -6.23 26.99
N PHE A 41 -3.44 -5.23 26.26
CA PHE A 41 -2.63 -4.14 26.80
C PHE A 41 -3.46 -3.01 27.45
N GLY A 42 -4.80 -3.11 27.45
CA GLY A 42 -5.68 -2.14 28.11
C GLY A 42 -5.56 -0.73 27.53
N MET A 43 -5.34 0.27 28.39
CA MET A 43 -5.35 1.69 27.99
C MET A 43 -4.24 2.08 26.99
N VAL A 44 -3.14 1.33 26.94
CA VAL A 44 -2.05 1.58 25.98
C VAL A 44 -2.23 0.83 24.65
N ALA A 45 -3.33 0.09 24.46
CA ALA A 45 -3.63 -0.66 23.24
C ALA A 45 -3.50 0.17 21.94
N PRO A 46 -3.99 1.44 21.87
CA PRO A 46 -3.80 2.26 20.66
C PRO A 46 -2.33 2.50 20.31
N ILE A 47 -1.48 2.70 21.31
CA ILE A 47 -0.03 2.92 21.12
C ILE A 47 0.61 1.65 20.59
N ILE A 48 0.29 0.50 21.18
CA ILE A 48 0.77 -0.80 20.73
C ILE A 48 0.36 -1.08 19.29
N TYR A 49 -0.91 -0.81 18.95
CA TYR A 49 -1.41 -0.94 17.58
C TYR A 49 -0.62 -0.08 16.58
N VAL A 50 -0.35 1.19 16.94
CA VAL A 50 0.44 2.10 16.11
C VAL A 50 1.86 1.58 15.92
N LEU A 51 2.52 1.13 16.99
CA LEU A 51 3.89 0.62 16.94
C LEU A 51 4.02 -0.61 16.03
N ILE A 52 3.10 -1.57 16.14
CA ILE A 52 3.08 -2.74 15.24
C ILE A 52 2.98 -2.29 13.80
N ASN A 53 2.04 -1.38 13.49
CA ASN A 53 1.83 -0.90 12.12
C ASN A 53 3.03 -0.13 11.56
N VAL A 54 3.79 0.55 12.42
CA VAL A 54 5.02 1.28 12.06
C VAL A 54 6.18 0.33 11.76
N ILE A 55 6.27 -0.79 12.48
CA ILE A 55 7.32 -1.82 12.30
C ILE A 55 6.96 -2.79 11.16
N ARG A 56 5.67 -3.00 10.90
CA ARG A 56 5.13 -3.88 9.85
C ARG A 56 5.86 -3.79 8.50
N PRO A 57 6.23 -2.60 7.97
CA PRO A 57 6.93 -2.50 6.69
C PRO A 57 8.17 -3.37 6.54
N PHE A 58 8.89 -3.63 7.64
CA PHE A 58 10.09 -4.48 7.63
C PHE A 58 9.80 -5.97 7.46
N THR A 59 8.56 -6.37 7.72
CA THR A 59 8.09 -7.77 7.65
C THR A 59 7.29 -8.05 6.37
N LEU A 60 6.99 -7.02 5.57
CA LEU A 60 6.06 -7.06 4.43
C LEU A 60 4.67 -7.63 4.78
N PHE A 61 4.31 -7.65 6.07
CA PHE A 61 3.03 -8.17 6.52
C PHE A 61 1.87 -7.32 5.95
N PRO A 62 0.73 -7.93 5.60
CA PRO A 62 -0.35 -7.21 4.92
C PRO A 62 -0.98 -6.16 5.84
N ILE A 63 -1.01 -4.90 5.39
CA ILE A 63 -1.67 -3.83 6.14
C ILE A 63 -3.18 -4.08 6.32
N SER A 64 -3.82 -4.74 5.36
CA SER A 64 -5.27 -5.04 5.40
C SER A 64 -5.67 -5.86 6.63
N VAL A 65 -4.82 -6.81 7.04
CA VAL A 65 -5.06 -7.65 8.23
C VAL A 65 -5.02 -6.81 9.51
N LEU A 66 -4.04 -5.90 9.62
CA LEU A 66 -3.96 -4.97 10.75
C LEU A 66 -5.11 -3.96 10.73
N SER A 67 -5.47 -3.40 9.57
CA SER A 67 -6.62 -2.50 9.43
C SER A 67 -7.93 -3.16 9.88
N LEU A 68 -8.15 -4.44 9.53
CA LEU A 68 -9.30 -5.19 10.02
C LEU A 68 -9.26 -5.34 11.54
N ALA A 69 -8.10 -5.71 12.11
CA ALA A 69 -7.91 -5.79 13.56
C ALA A 69 -8.16 -4.44 14.26
N GLY A 70 -7.73 -3.33 13.66
CA GLY A 70 -7.98 -1.97 14.14
C GLY A 70 -9.48 -1.65 14.19
N GLY A 71 -10.23 -2.04 13.16
CA GLY A 71 -11.69 -1.92 13.12
C GLY A 71 -12.38 -2.77 14.19
N LEU A 72 -11.93 -4.01 14.37
CA LEU A 72 -12.43 -4.93 15.40
C LEU A 72 -12.13 -4.45 16.83
N ALA A 73 -11.03 -3.70 17.03
CA ALA A 73 -10.55 -3.29 18.35
C ALA A 73 -11.06 -1.89 18.75
N PHE A 74 -11.04 -0.93 17.83
CA PHE A 74 -11.28 0.49 18.11
C PHE A 74 -12.50 1.05 17.33
N GLY A 75 -13.18 0.22 16.55
CA GLY A 75 -14.28 0.64 15.68
C GLY A 75 -13.82 1.35 14.41
N ALA A 76 -14.78 1.70 13.55
CA ALA A 76 -14.47 2.22 12.21
C ALA A 76 -13.69 3.54 12.25
N VAL A 77 -14.08 4.48 13.12
CA VAL A 77 -13.49 5.83 13.17
C VAL A 77 -12.09 5.81 13.77
N TRP A 78 -11.94 5.36 15.02
CA TRP A 78 -10.65 5.36 15.70
C TRP A 78 -9.68 4.36 15.12
N GLY A 79 -10.15 3.19 14.68
CA GLY A 79 -9.35 2.24 13.92
C GLY A 79 -8.77 2.89 12.66
N THR A 80 -9.58 3.66 11.92
CA THR A 80 -9.09 4.41 10.74
C THR A 80 -8.06 5.45 11.13
N VAL A 81 -8.31 6.27 12.15
CA VAL A 81 -7.38 7.32 12.60
C VAL A 81 -6.02 6.70 12.96
N TYR A 82 -6.00 5.67 13.80
CA TYR A 82 -4.76 5.03 14.23
C TYR A 82 -4.03 4.33 13.07
N THR A 83 -4.79 3.72 12.16
CA THR A 83 -4.20 3.04 11.00
C THR A 83 -3.60 4.03 10.01
N VAL A 84 -4.29 5.12 9.67
CA VAL A 84 -3.77 6.15 8.77
C VAL A 84 -2.53 6.81 9.36
N PHE A 85 -2.57 7.12 10.66
CA PHE A 85 -1.44 7.73 11.37
C PHE A 85 -0.22 6.81 11.36
N SER A 86 -0.38 5.56 11.80
CA SER A 86 0.70 4.58 11.84
C SER A 86 1.21 4.19 10.45
N ALA A 87 0.33 4.04 9.46
CA ALA A 87 0.71 3.76 8.08
C ALA A 87 1.53 4.91 7.48
N THR A 88 1.14 6.16 7.75
CA THR A 88 1.90 7.35 7.31
C THR A 88 3.26 7.40 8.00
N LEU A 89 3.32 7.13 9.31
CA LEU A 89 4.56 7.12 10.06
C LEU A 89 5.52 6.01 9.59
N GLY A 90 5.04 4.78 9.42
CA GLY A 90 5.82 3.67 8.87
C GLY A 90 6.29 3.94 7.42
N ALA A 91 5.44 4.60 6.61
CA ALA A 91 5.78 5.02 5.26
C ALA A 91 6.89 6.09 5.24
N VAL A 92 6.90 7.01 6.21
CA VAL A 92 7.94 8.03 6.39
C VAL A 92 9.27 7.39 6.78
N ILE A 93 9.26 6.47 7.75
CA ILE A 93 10.47 5.76 8.17
C ILE A 93 11.06 4.98 6.99
N SER A 94 10.22 4.23 6.27
CA SER A 94 10.64 3.46 5.10
C SER A 94 11.19 4.34 3.99
N PHE A 95 10.58 5.51 3.75
CA PHE A 95 11.06 6.50 2.80
C PHE A 95 12.46 7.01 3.16
N TYR A 96 12.69 7.40 4.42
CA TYR A 96 14.01 7.89 4.85
C TYR A 96 15.06 6.79 4.85
N LEU A 97 14.70 5.59 5.29
CA LEU A 97 15.60 4.45 5.27
C LEU A 97 16.09 4.18 3.84
N ALA A 98 15.18 4.13 2.87
CA ALA A 98 15.53 3.97 1.46
C ALA A 98 16.29 5.17 0.88
N LYS A 99 15.98 6.40 1.32
CA LYS A 99 16.70 7.60 0.89
C LYS A 99 18.16 7.60 1.33
N HIS A 100 18.45 7.17 2.55
CA HIS A 100 19.82 7.13 3.08
C HIS A 100 20.60 5.91 2.60
N LEU A 101 19.99 4.72 2.58
CA LEU A 101 20.66 3.49 2.16
C LEU A 101 20.73 3.32 0.63
N GLY A 102 19.72 3.80 -0.08
CA GLY A 102 19.59 3.68 -1.54
C GLY A 102 20.31 4.76 -2.35
N ALA A 103 20.81 5.83 -1.72
CA ALA A 103 21.56 6.88 -2.42
C ALA A 103 22.82 6.35 -3.17
N ARG A 104 23.42 5.25 -2.68
CA ARG A 104 24.55 4.57 -3.36
C ARG A 104 24.11 3.82 -4.62
N TRP A 105 22.88 3.30 -4.67
CA TRP A 105 22.35 2.56 -5.81
C TRP A 105 22.05 3.47 -7.01
N LEU A 106 21.56 4.69 -6.76
CA LEU A 106 21.23 5.63 -7.83
C LEU A 106 22.47 6.18 -8.54
N LYS A 107 23.57 6.42 -7.81
CA LYS A 107 24.87 6.85 -8.37
C LYS A 107 25.52 5.82 -9.30
N LYS A 108 25.17 4.54 -9.15
CA LYS A 108 25.73 3.43 -9.96
C LYS A 108 24.88 3.05 -11.16
N THR A 109 23.65 3.58 -11.25
CA THR A 109 22.64 3.24 -12.28
C THR A 109 22.46 4.36 -13.31
N THR A 110 23.23 5.44 -13.21
CA THR A 110 23.16 6.61 -14.10
C THR A 110 23.69 6.39 -15.53
N ASP A 111 24.04 5.15 -15.90
CA ASP A 111 24.36 4.77 -17.29
C ASP A 111 23.11 4.52 -18.17
N ALA A 112 21.92 4.98 -17.75
CA ALA A 112 20.64 4.81 -18.47
C ALA A 112 20.01 6.19 -18.82
N PRO A 113 20.33 6.81 -19.97
CA PRO A 113 20.40 8.28 -20.05
C PRO A 113 19.11 9.07 -20.35
N SER A 114 17.91 8.48 -20.47
CA SER A 114 16.73 9.30 -20.84
C SER A 114 15.40 8.89 -20.22
N ARG A 115 15.09 7.59 -20.13
CA ARG A 115 13.79 7.15 -19.63
C ARG A 115 13.68 7.33 -18.12
N ILE A 116 14.69 6.91 -17.35
CA ILE A 116 14.72 7.02 -15.89
C ILE A 116 14.69 8.50 -15.49
N GLU A 117 15.43 9.36 -16.19
CA GLU A 117 15.46 10.79 -15.90
C GLU A 117 14.11 11.47 -16.16
N LYS A 118 13.41 11.12 -17.26
CA LYS A 118 12.03 11.57 -17.50
C LYS A 118 11.09 11.18 -16.36
N TRP A 119 11.16 9.94 -15.88
CA TRP A 119 10.37 9.47 -14.72
C TRP A 119 10.71 10.23 -13.44
N GLN A 120 11.99 10.44 -13.16
CA GLN A 120 12.45 11.20 -11.98
C GLN A 120 11.98 12.66 -12.03
N LYS A 121 11.96 13.29 -13.21
CA LYS A 121 11.42 14.64 -13.42
C LYS A 121 9.92 14.68 -13.16
N GLN A 122 9.17 13.72 -13.70
CA GLN A 122 7.72 13.60 -13.46
C GLN A 122 7.39 13.38 -11.97
N LEU A 123 8.16 12.56 -11.25
CA LEU A 123 8.00 12.36 -9.81
C LEU A 123 8.35 13.61 -8.99
N LYS A 124 9.27 14.45 -9.47
CA LYS A 124 9.59 15.73 -8.82
C LYS A 124 8.47 16.76 -8.96
N GLU A 125 7.82 16.81 -10.12
CA GLU A 125 6.76 17.78 -10.45
C GLU A 125 5.37 17.32 -9.99
N LYS A 126 5.00 16.08 -10.32
CA LYS A 126 3.66 15.49 -10.10
C LYS A 126 3.66 14.35 -9.07
N GLY A 127 4.71 14.25 -8.25
CA GLY A 127 4.89 13.14 -7.30
C GLY A 127 3.74 12.92 -6.34
N PHE A 128 3.07 13.99 -5.90
CA PHE A 128 1.87 13.89 -5.06
C PHE A 128 0.80 13.03 -5.73
N PHE A 129 0.43 13.36 -6.97
CA PHE A 129 -0.63 12.68 -7.71
C PHE A 129 -0.28 11.21 -7.98
N TYR A 130 0.95 10.92 -8.37
CA TYR A 130 1.39 9.55 -8.60
C TYR A 130 1.34 8.69 -7.33
N ILE A 131 1.86 9.19 -6.21
CA ILE A 131 1.83 8.45 -4.94
C ILE A 131 0.39 8.29 -4.46
N PHE A 132 -0.43 9.34 -4.54
CA PHE A 132 -1.83 9.29 -4.15
C PHE A 132 -2.60 8.21 -4.92
N LEU A 133 -2.46 8.18 -6.25
CA LEU A 133 -3.06 7.14 -7.08
C LEU A 133 -2.53 5.75 -6.73
N LEU A 134 -1.21 5.59 -6.58
CA LEU A 134 -0.60 4.31 -6.20
C LEU A 134 -1.06 3.80 -4.82
N ARG A 135 -1.50 4.69 -3.92
CA ARG A 135 -2.00 4.35 -2.59
C ARG A 135 -3.48 3.97 -2.59
N ILE A 136 -4.27 4.60 -3.45
CA ILE A 136 -5.66 4.23 -3.68
C ILE A 136 -5.76 2.89 -4.40
N ILE A 137 -4.85 2.68 -5.36
CA ILE A 137 -4.83 1.50 -6.22
C ILE A 137 -4.05 0.38 -5.53
N PRO A 138 -4.67 -0.74 -5.13
CA PRO A 138 -4.01 -1.82 -4.42
C PRO A 138 -3.20 -2.75 -5.34
N ILE A 139 -2.52 -2.22 -6.38
CA ILE A 139 -1.70 -3.05 -7.29
C ILE A 139 -0.38 -3.46 -6.63
N LEU A 140 0.26 -2.53 -5.91
CA LEU A 140 1.60 -2.73 -5.35
C LEU A 140 1.54 -2.87 -3.84
N ASN A 141 2.47 -3.65 -3.29
CA ASN A 141 2.67 -3.71 -1.85
C ASN A 141 2.98 -2.28 -1.33
N PHE A 142 2.29 -1.92 -0.25
CA PHE A 142 2.38 -0.62 0.39
C PHE A 142 3.82 -0.18 0.64
N ASP A 143 4.67 -1.09 1.12
CA ASP A 143 6.02 -0.77 1.57
C ASP A 143 6.98 -0.58 0.40
N LEU A 144 6.76 -1.31 -0.69
CA LEU A 144 7.54 -1.15 -1.92
C LEU A 144 7.40 0.27 -2.50
N ILE A 145 6.18 0.84 -2.46
CA ILE A 145 5.94 2.22 -2.90
C ILE A 145 6.79 3.19 -2.06
N SER A 146 6.88 2.97 -0.74
CA SER A 146 7.68 3.79 0.17
C SER A 146 9.16 3.73 -0.13
N TYR A 147 9.71 2.53 -0.36
CA TYR A 147 11.12 2.37 -0.67
C TYR A 147 11.48 2.97 -2.03
N VAL A 148 10.66 2.75 -3.06
CA VAL A 148 10.88 3.36 -4.39
C VAL A 148 10.80 4.89 -4.31
N ALA A 149 9.82 5.42 -3.58
CA ALA A 149 9.70 6.86 -3.37
C ALA A 149 10.94 7.44 -2.67
N GLY A 150 11.50 6.75 -1.68
CA GLY A 150 12.69 7.18 -0.94
C GLY A 150 13.95 7.31 -1.81
N ILE A 151 14.10 6.45 -2.82
CA ILE A 151 15.25 6.48 -3.76
C ILE A 151 15.02 7.52 -4.88
N SER A 152 13.80 8.02 -5.05
CA SER A 152 13.44 8.97 -6.11
C SER A 152 13.69 10.44 -5.72
N ARG A 153 13.62 11.35 -6.71
CA ARG A 153 13.68 12.82 -6.54
C ARG A 153 12.38 13.45 -6.02
N LEU A 154 11.49 12.64 -5.45
CA LEU A 154 10.17 13.08 -5.00
C LEU A 154 10.26 13.94 -3.73
N LYS A 155 9.45 15.00 -3.66
CA LYS A 155 9.43 15.93 -2.52
C LYS A 155 8.78 15.25 -1.31
N PHE A 156 9.47 15.25 -0.17
CA PHE A 156 9.00 14.60 1.07
C PHE A 156 7.59 15.05 1.48
N ARG A 157 7.30 16.36 1.46
CA ARG A 157 5.95 16.87 1.80
C ARG A 157 4.88 16.29 0.89
N SER A 158 5.13 16.26 -0.42
CA SER A 158 4.22 15.66 -1.41
C SER A 158 3.99 14.18 -1.14
N TYR A 159 5.03 13.43 -0.74
CA TYR A 159 4.91 12.03 -0.36
C TYR A 159 4.01 11.80 0.85
N VAL A 160 4.22 12.56 1.93
CA VAL A 160 3.48 12.40 3.20
C VAL A 160 2.00 12.69 2.99
N PHE A 161 1.67 13.85 2.41
CA PHE A 161 0.26 14.20 2.19
C PHE A 161 -0.42 13.27 1.19
N ALA A 162 0.28 12.87 0.12
CA ALA A 162 -0.27 11.91 -0.84
C ALA A 162 -0.52 10.54 -0.21
N THR A 163 0.38 10.09 0.69
CA THR A 163 0.19 8.83 1.42
C THR A 163 -0.97 8.94 2.38
N MET A 164 -1.00 9.96 3.23
CA MET A 164 -2.06 10.16 4.22
C MET A 164 -3.45 10.21 3.56
N LEU A 165 -3.58 10.96 2.46
CA LEU A 165 -4.85 11.06 1.73
C LEU A 165 -5.17 9.81 0.89
N GLY A 166 -4.17 9.19 0.28
CA GLY A 166 -4.37 8.05 -0.61
C GLY A 166 -4.74 6.77 0.13
N VAL A 167 -4.31 6.62 1.40
CA VAL A 167 -4.60 5.41 2.19
C VAL A 167 -5.94 5.47 2.91
N LEU A 168 -6.49 6.68 3.11
CA LEU A 168 -7.73 6.92 3.84
C LEU A 168 -8.91 6.06 3.34
N PRO A 169 -9.25 6.03 2.03
CA PRO A 169 -10.43 5.30 1.56
C PRO A 169 -10.35 3.79 1.82
N GLY A 170 -9.20 3.19 1.48
CA GLY A 170 -8.99 1.76 1.71
C GLY A 170 -8.95 1.41 3.19
N THR A 171 -8.28 2.24 3.99
CA THR A 171 -8.18 2.05 5.43
C THR A 171 -9.55 2.13 6.10
N LEU A 172 -10.38 3.11 5.72
CA LEU A 172 -11.73 3.25 6.21
C LEU A 172 -12.58 2.03 5.85
N ALA A 173 -12.49 1.55 4.62
CA ALA A 173 -13.24 0.36 4.19
C ALA A 173 -12.88 -0.88 5.02
N TYR A 174 -11.59 -1.15 5.25
CA TYR A 174 -11.16 -2.29 6.08
C TYR A 174 -11.53 -2.13 7.55
N ASN A 175 -11.38 -0.94 8.14
CA ASN A 175 -11.75 -0.72 9.54
C ASN A 175 -13.28 -0.77 9.73
N LEU A 176 -14.05 -0.23 8.78
CA LEU A 176 -15.51 -0.34 8.76
C LEU A 176 -15.96 -1.79 8.64
N LEU A 177 -15.30 -2.58 7.78
CA LEU A 177 -15.57 -4.01 7.65
C LEU A 177 -15.35 -4.72 8.99
N GLY A 178 -14.21 -4.48 9.64
CA GLY A 178 -13.90 -5.04 10.96
C GLY A 178 -14.93 -4.66 12.04
N ASP A 179 -15.27 -3.38 12.16
CA ASP A 179 -16.28 -2.90 13.13
C ASP A 179 -17.67 -3.51 12.87
N SER A 180 -18.03 -3.66 11.59
CA SER A 180 -19.33 -4.22 11.18
C SER A 180 -19.45 -5.71 11.46
N PHE A 181 -18.34 -6.46 11.44
CA PHE A 181 -18.32 -7.87 11.82
C PHE A 181 -18.71 -8.09 13.29
N ILE A 182 -18.29 -7.22 14.20
CA ILE A 182 -18.70 -7.28 15.62
C ILE A 182 -20.16 -6.91 15.79
N LYS A 183 -20.63 -5.91 15.03
CA LYS A 183 -22.00 -5.38 15.15
C LYS A 183 -23.05 -6.21 14.41
N GLY A 184 -22.65 -7.20 13.61
CA GLY A 184 -23.56 -8.01 12.80
C GLY A 184 -24.29 -7.22 11.70
N ASN A 185 -23.77 -6.05 11.30
CA ASN A 185 -24.45 -5.17 10.37
C ASN A 185 -24.15 -5.54 8.91
N GLY A 186 -25.02 -6.34 8.30
CA GLY A 186 -24.87 -6.82 6.93
C GLY A 186 -24.81 -5.72 5.86
N THR A 187 -25.49 -4.58 6.05
CA THR A 187 -25.47 -3.48 5.07
C THR A 187 -24.13 -2.75 5.09
N ALA A 188 -23.56 -2.53 6.28
CA ALA A 188 -22.23 -1.92 6.42
C ALA A 188 -21.12 -2.83 5.88
N ILE A 189 -21.27 -4.16 6.02
CA ILE A 189 -20.38 -5.14 5.37
C ILE A 189 -20.47 -5.01 3.85
N ALA A 190 -21.68 -4.96 3.27
CA ALA A 190 -21.86 -4.80 1.83
C ALA A 190 -21.24 -3.49 1.31
N ILE A 191 -21.42 -2.38 2.03
CA ILE A 191 -20.80 -1.09 1.69
C ILE A 191 -19.28 -1.20 1.72
N ALA A 192 -18.70 -1.78 2.76
CA ALA A 192 -17.26 -1.92 2.89
C ALA A 192 -16.66 -2.80 1.78
N VAL A 193 -17.32 -3.92 1.45
CA VAL A 193 -16.93 -4.79 0.33
C VAL A 193 -17.02 -4.04 -1.00
N CYS A 194 -18.10 -3.31 -1.25
CA CYS A 194 -18.24 -2.46 -2.44
C CYS A 194 -17.12 -1.41 -2.53
N LEU A 195 -16.75 -0.75 -1.43
CA LEU A 195 -15.65 0.21 -1.41
C LEU A 195 -14.31 -0.44 -1.76
N VAL A 196 -14.03 -1.63 -1.23
CA VAL A 196 -12.80 -2.39 -1.55
C VAL A 196 -12.79 -2.80 -3.03
N ILE A 197 -13.91 -3.31 -3.55
CA ILE A 197 -14.04 -3.69 -4.97
C ILE A 197 -13.88 -2.47 -5.86
N LEU A 198 -14.53 -1.35 -5.55
CA LEU A 198 -14.42 -0.10 -6.31
C LEU A 198 -12.96 0.37 -6.35
N ALA A 199 -12.26 0.38 -5.21
CA ALA A 199 -10.85 0.73 -5.16
C ALA A 199 -9.96 -0.21 -6.00
N ALA A 200 -10.27 -1.52 -5.99
CA ALA A 200 -9.59 -2.51 -6.82
C ALA A 200 -9.91 -2.40 -8.33
N CYS A 201 -11.09 -1.87 -8.69
CA CYS A 201 -11.51 -1.66 -10.08
C CYS A 201 -10.95 -0.39 -10.72
N ILE A 202 -10.60 0.64 -9.93
CA ILE A 202 -9.94 1.87 -10.41
C ILE A 202 -8.80 1.59 -11.41
N PRO A 203 -7.81 0.72 -11.11
CA PRO A 203 -6.75 0.45 -12.08
C PRO A 203 -7.21 -0.19 -13.39
N ILE A 204 -8.26 -1.01 -13.37
CA ILE A 204 -8.84 -1.64 -14.57
C ILE A 204 -9.48 -0.57 -15.47
N LEU A 205 -10.21 0.36 -14.86
CA LEU A 205 -10.85 1.49 -15.55
C LEU A 205 -9.82 2.47 -16.13
N LEU A 206 -8.73 2.74 -15.40
CA LEU A 206 -7.64 3.59 -15.86
C LEU A 206 -6.84 2.95 -17.00
N LYS A 207 -6.64 1.62 -16.96
CA LYS A 207 -6.04 0.87 -18.07
C LYS A 207 -6.85 1.04 -19.35
N ASN A 208 -8.18 1.03 -19.25
CA ASN A 208 -9.07 1.17 -20.40
C ASN A 208 -9.02 2.58 -21.02
N LYS A 209 -8.88 3.64 -20.22
CA LYS A 209 -8.68 5.01 -20.76
C LYS A 209 -7.34 5.19 -21.47
N SER A 210 -6.28 4.51 -21.03
CA SER A 210 -4.98 4.56 -21.71
C SER A 210 -4.98 3.84 -23.08
N LEU A 211 -5.84 2.84 -23.24
CA LEU A 211 -6.08 2.17 -24.54
C LEU A 211 -6.86 3.09 -25.49
N LEU A 212 -7.85 3.82 -24.99
CA LEU A 212 -8.63 4.78 -25.78
C LEU A 212 -7.79 5.98 -26.24
N SER A 213 -6.88 6.51 -25.42
CA SER A 213 -5.99 7.61 -25.84
C SER A 213 -4.96 7.18 -26.89
N GLY A 214 -4.50 5.92 -26.84
CA GLY A 214 -3.60 5.36 -27.86
C GLY A 214 -4.30 5.20 -29.21
N GLN A 215 -5.56 4.74 -29.21
CA GLN A 215 -6.35 4.56 -30.43
C GLN A 215 -6.68 5.90 -31.13
N ILE A 216 -6.99 6.95 -30.36
CA ILE A 216 -7.31 8.28 -30.90
C ILE A 216 -6.08 8.95 -31.56
N GLN A 217 -4.86 8.67 -31.07
CA GLN A 217 -3.63 9.20 -31.67
C GLN A 217 -3.28 8.51 -33.00
N THR A 218 -3.36 7.17 -33.07
CA THR A 218 -3.18 6.42 -34.33
C THR A 218 -4.20 6.81 -35.39
N GLN A 219 -5.47 7.01 -35.02
CA GLN A 219 -6.49 7.45 -35.99
C GLN A 219 -6.28 8.87 -36.53
N LYS A 220 -5.51 9.71 -35.82
CA LYS A 220 -5.22 11.09 -36.26
C LYS A 220 -3.95 11.17 -37.11
N GLU A 221 -3.03 10.21 -36.95
CA GLU A 221 -1.84 10.04 -37.80
C GLU A 221 -2.17 9.32 -39.12
N ASP A 222 -3.13 8.39 -39.13
CA ASP A 222 -3.56 7.70 -40.36
C ASP A 222 -4.49 8.53 -41.26
N ASN A 223 -5.04 9.64 -40.76
CA ASN A 223 -5.95 10.54 -41.49
C ASN A 223 -5.33 11.92 -41.83
N ALA A 224 -4.00 12.07 -41.68
CA ALA A 224 -3.23 13.28 -42.00
C ALA A 224 -2.19 12.98 -43.08
#